data_AF-A0A7J9X1D9-F1
#
_entry.id   AF-A0A7J9X1D9-F1
#
_cell.length_a   1.000
_cell.length_b   1.000
_cell.length_c   1.000
_cell.angle_alpha   90.00
_cell.angle_beta   90.00
_cell.angle_gamma   90.00
#
_symmetry.space_group_name_H-M   'P 1'
#
loop_
_entity.id
_entity.type
_entity.pdbx_description
1 polymer ?
#
loop_
_entity_poly.entity_id
_entity_poly.type
_entity_poly.pdbx_seq_one_letter_code
_entity_poly.pdbx_strand_id
1 'polypeptide(L)'
;MGDDTFVVAEGRGLTFVQLRRLPEDPDTLRAWVVDAVKDDLHRSVSADILDYNVAEVLANLLVDVPAPPGVRAAAYRALADMPNVTSTGPTRDELGRAGVGILIDTGAMAGAVFPGGRRFKAGELTRKLIIDPATSYVLASQTIIGERSDPFSGTLILEVGWTDEKPHKPALP
;
A
#
# COMPACT_ATOMS: atom_id res chain seq x y z
N MET A 1 -10.56 17.24 -9.35
CA MET A 1 -9.61 17.30 -8.21
C MET A 1 -8.72 18.50 -8.43
N GLY A 2 -8.39 19.25 -7.37
CA GLY A 2 -7.48 20.39 -7.50
C GLY A 2 -6.04 19.91 -7.61
N ASP A 3 -5.17 20.73 -8.22
CA ASP A 3 -3.76 20.40 -8.50
C ASP A 3 -2.91 20.14 -7.24
N ASP A 4 -3.46 20.40 -6.04
CA ASP A 4 -2.76 20.34 -4.75
C ASP A 4 -3.27 19.24 -3.80
N THR A 5 -3.93 18.19 -4.33
CA THR A 5 -4.49 17.11 -3.52
C THR A 5 -3.84 15.75 -3.80
N PHE A 6 -3.59 14.99 -2.73
CA PHE A 6 -3.11 13.62 -2.75
C PHE A 6 -4.29 12.67 -2.57
N VAL A 7 -4.43 11.68 -3.43
CA VAL A 7 -5.46 10.65 -3.31
C VAL A 7 -5.08 9.70 -2.17
N VAL A 8 -5.92 9.62 -1.14
CA VAL A 8 -5.69 8.76 0.04
C VAL A 8 -6.59 7.51 -0.02
N ALA A 9 -7.84 7.68 -0.43
CA ALA A 9 -8.79 6.62 -0.73
C ALA A 9 -9.54 6.95 -2.03
N GLU A 10 -10.29 6.00 -2.58
CA GLU A 10 -11.03 6.21 -3.83
C GLU A 10 -11.96 7.41 -3.71
N GLY A 11 -11.82 8.43 -4.56
CA GLY A 11 -12.64 9.65 -4.45
C GLY A 11 -12.30 10.59 -3.28
N ARG A 12 -11.38 10.22 -2.37
CA ARG A 12 -10.95 11.07 -1.24
C ARG A 12 -9.54 11.63 -1.44
N GLY A 13 -9.49 12.88 -1.90
CA GLY A 13 -8.27 13.67 -2.02
C GLY A 13 -8.04 14.57 -0.80
N LEU A 14 -6.84 14.57 -0.23
CA LEU A 14 -6.42 15.46 0.86
C LEU A 14 -5.33 16.42 0.40
N THR A 15 -5.44 17.69 0.78
CA THR A 15 -4.34 18.65 0.66
C THR A 15 -3.20 18.30 1.62
N PHE A 16 -2.00 18.82 1.37
CA PHE A 16 -0.87 18.63 2.28
C PHE A 16 -1.17 19.10 3.71
N VAL A 17 -1.90 20.21 3.87
CA VAL A 17 -2.31 20.72 5.18
C VAL A 17 -3.25 19.74 5.90
N GLN A 18 -4.15 19.09 5.17
CA GLN A 18 -5.04 18.06 5.74
C GLN A 18 -4.29 16.78 6.08
N LEU A 19 -3.36 16.33 5.23
CA LEU A 19 -2.51 15.17 5.51
C LEU A 19 -1.73 15.34 6.82
N ARG A 20 -1.22 16.55 7.07
CA ARG A 20 -0.52 16.89 8.31
C ARG A 20 -1.38 16.82 9.58
N ARG A 21 -2.70 16.71 9.44
CA ARG A 21 -3.66 16.63 10.55
C ARG A 21 -4.26 15.22 10.70
N LEU A 22 -3.81 14.26 9.90
CA LEU A 22 -4.21 12.86 10.11
C LEU A 22 -3.77 12.39 11.51
N PRO A 23 -4.52 11.47 12.13
CA PRO A 23 -4.16 10.95 13.44
C PRO A 23 -2.77 10.28 13.44
N GLU A 24 -1.99 10.55 14.48
CA GLU A 24 -0.67 9.92 14.72
C GLU A 24 -0.74 8.73 15.69
N ASP A 25 -1.93 8.46 16.21
CA ASP A 25 -2.26 7.27 16.98
C ASP A 25 -2.76 6.16 16.03
N PRO A 26 -2.23 4.92 16.10
CA PRO A 26 -2.54 3.86 15.14
C PRO A 26 -4.02 3.46 15.14
N ASP A 27 -4.64 3.32 16.31
CA ASP A 27 -6.05 2.91 16.42
C ASP A 27 -6.98 4.01 15.86
N THR A 28 -6.68 5.26 16.23
CA THR A 28 -7.44 6.42 15.74
C THR A 28 -7.26 6.61 14.23
N LEU A 29 -6.05 6.40 13.70
CA LEU A 29 -5.79 6.45 12.26
C LEU A 29 -6.55 5.34 11.53
N ARG A 30 -6.49 4.11 12.03
CA ARG A 30 -7.23 2.97 11.45
C ARG A 30 -8.74 3.23 11.45
N ALA A 31 -9.29 3.75 12.54
CA ALA A 31 -10.70 4.11 12.61
C ALA A 31 -11.07 5.19 11.58
N TRP A 32 -10.23 6.21 11.42
CA TRP A 32 -10.40 7.24 10.40
C TRP A 32 -10.38 6.65 8.98
N VAL A 33 -9.45 5.72 8.69
CA VAL A 33 -9.38 5.04 7.38
C VAL A 33 -10.60 4.15 7.15
N VAL A 34 -11.07 3.42 8.16
CA VAL A 34 -12.28 2.58 8.06
C VAL A 34 -13.50 3.42 7.70
N ASP A 35 -13.66 4.59 8.31
CA ASP A 35 -14.72 5.54 7.97
C ASP A 35 -14.56 6.04 6.53
N ALA A 36 -13.33 6.41 6.15
CA ALA A 36 -13.03 6.88 4.82
C ALA A 36 -13.37 5.86 3.73
N VAL A 37 -12.99 4.60 3.93
CA VAL A 37 -13.26 3.49 3.01
C VAL A 37 -14.74 3.14 2.95
N LYS A 38 -15.47 3.20 4.07
CA LYS A 38 -16.91 2.90 4.10
C LYS A 38 -17.75 3.92 3.36
N ASP A 39 -17.31 5.17 3.28
CA ASP A 39 -17.97 6.19 2.46
C ASP A 39 -17.93 5.82 0.96
N ASP A 40 -16.87 5.13 0.54
CA ASP A 40 -16.62 4.79 -0.87
C ASP A 40 -17.19 3.42 -1.27
N LEU A 41 -17.33 2.50 -0.31
CA LEU A 41 -17.80 1.13 -0.55
C LEU A 41 -19.32 0.98 -0.44
N HIS A 42 -19.86 0.03 -1.21
CA HIS A 42 -21.24 -0.44 -1.00
C HIS A 42 -21.42 -1.03 0.40
N ARG A 43 -22.57 -0.75 1.03
CA ARG A 43 -22.91 -1.22 2.39
C ARG A 43 -22.88 -2.74 2.60
N SER A 44 -22.90 -3.53 1.53
CA SER A 44 -22.90 -5.01 1.55
C SER A 44 -21.53 -5.62 1.27
N VAL A 45 -20.45 -4.85 1.35
CA VAL A 45 -19.09 -5.36 1.15
C VAL A 45 -18.71 -6.37 2.24
N SER A 46 -17.94 -7.41 1.87
CA SER A 46 -17.46 -8.39 2.84
C SER A 46 -16.40 -7.80 3.77
N ALA A 47 -16.18 -8.43 4.93
CA ALA A 47 -15.13 -8.03 5.86
C ALA A 47 -13.75 -8.07 5.20
N ASP A 48 -13.44 -9.14 4.44
CA ASP A 48 -12.14 -9.29 3.77
C ASP A 48 -11.86 -8.15 2.77
N ILE A 49 -12.88 -7.71 2.02
CA ILE A 49 -12.73 -6.59 1.09
C ILE A 49 -12.54 -5.28 1.86
N LEU A 50 -13.26 -5.07 2.98
CA LEU A 50 -13.06 -3.90 3.82
C LEU A 50 -11.63 -3.88 4.40
N ASP A 51 -11.16 -4.98 4.96
CA ASP A 51 -9.82 -5.10 5.54
C ASP A 51 -8.73 -4.88 4.48
N TYR A 52 -8.91 -5.41 3.27
CA TYR A 52 -8.02 -5.10 2.16
C TYR A 52 -7.97 -3.61 1.83
N ASN A 53 -9.13 -2.95 1.66
CA ASN A 53 -9.17 -1.53 1.32
C ASN A 53 -8.57 -0.66 2.44
N VAL A 54 -8.78 -1.02 3.70
CA VAL A 54 -8.14 -0.32 4.83
C VAL A 54 -6.62 -0.50 4.79
N ALA A 55 -6.14 -1.72 4.55
CA ALA A 55 -4.70 -1.99 4.45
C ALA A 55 -4.07 -1.26 3.25
N GLU A 56 -4.77 -1.19 2.12
CA GLU A 56 -4.33 -0.44 0.93
C GLU A 56 -4.17 1.05 1.22
N VAL A 57 -5.15 1.69 1.85
CA VAL A 57 -5.05 3.10 2.22
C VAL A 57 -3.87 3.33 3.16
N LEU A 58 -3.69 2.48 4.17
CA LEU A 58 -2.56 2.58 5.10
C LEU A 58 -1.22 2.36 4.39
N ALA A 59 -1.13 1.43 3.44
CA ALA A 59 0.05 1.20 2.62
C ALA A 59 0.35 2.39 1.71
N ASN A 60 -0.67 3.04 1.15
CA ASN A 60 -0.50 4.21 0.27
C ASN A 60 0.00 5.43 1.06
N LEU A 61 -0.33 5.55 2.36
CA LEU A 61 0.30 6.53 3.25
C LEU A 61 1.81 6.35 3.40
N LEU A 62 2.34 5.17 3.08
CA LEU A 62 3.77 4.85 3.16
C LEU A 62 4.51 5.00 1.83
N VAL A 63 3.82 4.82 0.70
CA VAL A 63 4.44 4.74 -0.64
C VAL A 63 4.14 5.97 -1.49
N ASP A 64 2.87 6.37 -1.58
CA ASP A 64 2.40 7.30 -2.62
C ASP A 64 2.07 8.70 -2.07
N VAL A 65 1.83 8.79 -0.77
CA VAL A 65 1.42 10.02 -0.10
C VAL A 65 2.55 10.54 0.79
N PRO A 66 2.86 11.86 0.78
CA PRO A 66 3.89 12.44 1.63
C PRO A 66 3.42 12.58 3.08
N ALA A 67 3.11 11.45 3.73
CA ALA A 67 2.65 11.40 5.10
C ALA A 67 3.76 11.88 6.06
N PRO A 68 3.44 12.71 7.08
CA PRO A 68 4.39 13.10 8.12
C PRO A 68 4.92 11.90 8.90
N PRO A 69 6.08 12.02 9.59
CA PRO A 69 6.67 10.93 10.36
C PRO A 69 5.72 10.26 11.37
N GLY A 70 4.93 11.05 12.12
CA GLY A 70 3.97 10.53 13.10
C GLY A 70 2.87 9.69 12.45
N VAL A 71 2.33 10.15 11.32
CA VAL A 71 1.31 9.45 10.53
C VAL A 71 1.89 8.17 9.91
N ARG A 72 3.12 8.19 9.39
CA ARG A 72 3.78 6.97 8.88
C ARG A 72 3.97 5.93 9.98
N ALA A 73 4.43 6.34 11.15
CA ALA A 73 4.60 5.45 12.30
C ALA A 73 3.26 4.88 12.78
N ALA A 74 2.18 5.67 12.73
CA ALA A 74 0.83 5.19 13.00
C ALA A 74 0.37 4.17 11.94
N ALA A 75 0.62 4.43 10.65
CA ALA A 75 0.24 3.54 9.56
C ALA A 75 0.95 2.19 9.64
N TYR A 76 2.26 2.16 9.93
CA TYR A 76 2.98 0.89 10.15
C TYR A 76 2.41 0.07 11.30
N ARG A 77 2.11 0.73 12.43
CA ARG A 77 1.53 0.05 13.60
C ARG A 77 0.11 -0.45 13.33
N ALA A 78 -0.71 0.38 12.71
CA ALA A 78 -2.06 0.01 12.29
C ALA A 78 -2.04 -1.20 11.33
N LEU A 79 -1.14 -1.23 10.35
CA LEU A 79 -0.96 -2.38 9.45
C LEU A 79 -0.53 -3.64 10.22
N ALA A 80 0.38 -3.51 11.18
CA ALA A 80 0.88 -4.66 11.95
C ALA A 80 -0.21 -5.35 12.79
N ASP A 81 -1.26 -4.61 13.17
CA ASP A 81 -2.39 -5.13 13.95
C ASP A 81 -3.54 -5.66 13.08
N MET A 82 -3.42 -5.62 11.75
CA MET A 82 -4.46 -6.08 10.83
C MET A 82 -4.38 -7.59 10.55
N PRO A 83 -5.53 -8.29 10.46
CA PRO A 83 -5.58 -9.74 10.32
C PRO A 83 -5.12 -10.24 8.94
N ASN A 84 -5.22 -9.41 7.90
CA ASN A 84 -4.80 -9.71 6.53
C ASN A 84 -3.38 -9.22 6.23
N VAL A 85 -2.60 -8.88 7.26
CA VAL A 85 -1.23 -8.38 7.12
C VAL A 85 -0.26 -9.30 7.84
N THR A 86 0.78 -9.74 7.14
CA THR A 86 1.78 -10.67 7.66
C THR A 86 3.18 -10.16 7.40
N SER A 87 4.04 -10.13 8.42
CA SER A 87 5.47 -9.91 8.23
C SER A 87 6.14 -11.18 7.73
N THR A 88 6.89 -11.08 6.63
CA THR A 88 7.70 -12.19 6.09
C THR A 88 9.13 -12.17 6.61
N GLY A 89 9.46 -11.22 7.49
CA GLY A 89 10.81 -11.05 8.02
C GLY A 89 11.82 -10.46 7.01
N PRO A 90 13.13 -10.62 7.28
CA PRO A 90 14.19 -10.04 6.46
C PRO A 90 14.14 -10.51 5.00
N THR A 91 14.28 -9.58 4.07
CA THR A 91 14.28 -9.83 2.63
C THR A 91 15.15 -8.81 1.90
N ARG A 92 15.19 -8.89 0.57
CA ARG A 92 15.86 -7.91 -0.29
C ARG A 92 14.96 -7.52 -1.45
N ASP A 93 15.10 -6.27 -1.89
CA ASP A 93 14.50 -5.81 -3.14
C ASP A 93 15.33 -6.22 -4.36
N GLU A 94 14.89 -5.78 -5.55
CA GLU A 94 15.51 -6.08 -6.84
C GLU A 94 16.91 -5.48 -7.02
N LEU A 95 17.27 -4.44 -6.25
CA LEU A 95 18.63 -3.88 -6.22
C LEU A 95 19.52 -4.53 -5.15
N GLY A 96 18.99 -5.53 -4.43
CA GLY A 96 19.67 -6.21 -3.34
C GLY A 96 19.73 -5.39 -2.05
N ARG A 97 19.00 -4.28 -1.92
CA ARG A 97 18.90 -3.50 -0.67
C ARG A 97 18.19 -4.35 0.38
N ALA A 98 18.75 -4.38 1.60
CA ALA A 98 18.18 -5.15 2.70
C ALA A 98 16.93 -4.44 3.25
N GLY A 99 15.90 -5.21 3.57
CA GLY A 99 14.67 -4.70 4.18
C GLY A 99 13.88 -5.78 4.90
N VAL A 100 12.67 -5.43 5.33
CA VAL A 100 11.68 -6.33 5.91
C VAL A 100 10.49 -6.42 4.97
N GLY A 101 10.06 -7.64 4.67
CA GLY A 101 8.88 -7.87 3.83
C GLY A 101 7.60 -7.88 4.65
N ILE A 102 6.56 -7.26 4.11
CA ILE A 102 5.18 -7.31 4.62
C ILE A 102 4.28 -7.75 3.47
N LEU A 103 3.40 -8.71 3.73
CA LEU A 103 2.35 -9.16 2.82
C LEU A 103 1.01 -8.62 3.29
N ILE A 104 0.20 -8.17 2.34
CA ILE A 104 -1.17 -7.74 2.52
C ILE A 104 -2.04 -8.60 1.62
N ASP A 105 -2.88 -9.43 2.23
CA ASP A 105 -3.81 -10.29 1.52
C ASP A 105 -4.98 -9.47 0.99
N THR A 106 -5.22 -9.60 -0.31
CA THR A 106 -6.24 -8.79 -1.00
C THR A 106 -7.64 -9.41 -0.91
N GLY A 107 -7.73 -10.67 -0.51
CA GLY A 107 -8.95 -11.48 -0.64
C GLY A 107 -9.37 -11.76 -2.09
N ALA A 108 -8.60 -11.29 -3.08
CA ALA A 108 -8.92 -11.44 -4.50
C ALA A 108 -8.16 -12.63 -5.12
N MET A 109 -8.84 -13.31 -6.03
CA MET A 109 -8.26 -14.40 -6.83
C MET A 109 -7.96 -13.92 -8.24
N ALA A 110 -6.70 -14.00 -8.66
CA ALA A 110 -6.34 -13.84 -10.05
C ALA A 110 -6.84 -15.04 -10.87
N GLY A 111 -7.41 -14.75 -12.03
CA GLY A 111 -7.91 -15.78 -12.95
C GLY A 111 -8.26 -15.19 -14.32
N ALA A 112 -8.58 -16.08 -15.25
CA ALA A 112 -9.03 -15.72 -16.58
C ALA A 112 -10.33 -16.45 -16.92
N VAL A 113 -11.22 -15.77 -17.62
CA VAL A 113 -12.41 -16.38 -18.23
C VAL A 113 -12.16 -16.47 -19.73
N PHE A 114 -12.10 -17.68 -20.25
CA PHE A 114 -11.89 -17.95 -21.67
C PHE A 114 -13.23 -18.05 -22.42
N PRO A 115 -13.22 -17.88 -23.76
CA PRO A 115 -14.39 -18.18 -24.59
C PRO A 115 -14.94 -19.57 -24.29
N GLY A 116 -16.28 -19.69 -24.23
CA GLY A 116 -16.97 -20.93 -23.82
C GLY A 116 -17.12 -21.10 -22.30
N GLY A 117 -16.83 -20.07 -21.50
CA GLY A 117 -17.11 -20.06 -20.05
C GLY A 117 -16.08 -20.81 -19.20
N ARG A 118 -15.00 -21.31 -19.79
CA ARG A 118 -13.92 -22.00 -19.06
C ARG A 118 -13.18 -21.00 -18.18
N ARG A 119 -13.13 -21.28 -16.88
CA ARG A 119 -12.43 -20.46 -15.88
C ARG A 119 -11.07 -21.07 -15.56
N PHE A 120 -10.04 -20.24 -15.48
CA PHE A 120 -8.72 -20.59 -14.99
C PHE A 120 -8.43 -19.76 -13.74
N LYS A 121 -7.89 -20.39 -12.69
CA LYS A 121 -7.44 -19.72 -11.47
C LYS A 121 -5.91 -19.72 -11.47
N ALA A 122 -5.32 -18.53 -11.38
CA ALA A 122 -3.88 -18.36 -11.37
C ALA A 122 -3.31 -18.38 -9.93
N GLY A 123 -4.07 -17.88 -8.95
CA GLY A 123 -3.69 -17.86 -7.54
C GLY A 123 -4.32 -16.68 -6.80
N GLU A 124 -4.05 -16.59 -5.51
CA GLU A 124 -4.40 -15.43 -4.69
C GLU A 124 -3.53 -14.24 -5.07
N LEU A 125 -4.11 -13.04 -5.02
CA LEU A 125 -3.38 -11.78 -5.18
C LEU A 125 -2.94 -11.30 -3.80
N THR A 126 -1.66 -11.01 -3.66
CA THR A 126 -1.09 -10.45 -2.42
C THR A 126 -0.22 -9.26 -2.79
N ARG A 127 -0.33 -8.16 -2.05
CA ARG A 127 0.61 -7.04 -2.16
C ARG A 127 1.77 -7.28 -1.21
N LYS A 128 3.00 -7.15 -1.70
CA LYS A 128 4.22 -7.22 -0.90
C LYS A 128 4.88 -5.85 -0.84
N LEU A 129 5.12 -5.35 0.37
CA LEU A 129 5.98 -4.20 0.61
C LEU A 129 7.34 -4.68 1.11
N ILE A 130 8.42 -4.05 0.65
CA ILE A 130 9.76 -4.22 1.22
C ILE A 130 10.15 -2.90 1.85
N ILE A 131 10.44 -2.90 3.14
CA ILE A 131 10.65 -1.68 3.94
C ILE A 131 12.08 -1.65 4.45
N ASP A 132 12.74 -0.49 4.37
CA ASP A 132 13.99 -0.23 5.07
C ASP A 132 13.69 0.12 6.54
N PRO A 133 14.07 -0.74 7.51
CA PRO A 133 13.79 -0.48 8.92
C PRO A 133 14.58 0.71 9.49
N ALA A 134 15.70 1.12 8.86
CA ALA A 134 16.50 2.24 9.33
C ALA A 134 15.87 3.60 9.00
N THR A 135 15.25 3.71 7.83
CA THR A 135 14.64 4.96 7.33
C THR A 135 13.12 4.97 7.39
N SER A 136 12.49 3.81 7.59
CA SER A 136 11.05 3.59 7.48
C SER A 136 10.49 3.93 6.09
N TYR A 137 11.32 3.82 5.05
CA TYR A 137 10.89 3.99 3.66
C TYR A 137 10.57 2.66 3.00
N VAL A 138 9.60 2.68 2.11
CA VAL A 138 9.31 1.53 1.24
C VAL A 138 10.30 1.52 0.10
N LEU A 139 11.03 0.41 -0.03
CA LEU A 139 12.01 0.14 -1.08
C LEU A 139 11.35 -0.44 -2.32
N ALA A 140 10.33 -1.28 -2.15
CA ALA A 140 9.55 -1.86 -3.24
C ALA A 140 8.10 -2.12 -2.83
N SER A 141 7.18 -1.97 -3.77
CA SER A 141 5.76 -2.37 -3.66
C SER A 141 5.43 -3.27 -4.84
N GLN A 142 5.11 -4.53 -4.57
CA GLN A 142 4.96 -5.60 -5.54
C GLN A 142 3.58 -6.24 -5.43
N THR A 143 3.06 -6.77 -6.53
CA THR A 143 1.90 -7.65 -6.57
C THR A 143 2.36 -9.05 -6.91
N ILE A 144 1.99 -10.03 -6.08
CA ILE A 144 2.33 -11.43 -6.22
C ILE A 144 1.06 -12.22 -6.54
N ILE A 145 1.19 -13.27 -7.35
CA ILE A 145 0.11 -14.23 -7.63
C ILE A 145 0.52 -15.60 -7.13
N GLY A 146 -0.22 -16.11 -6.14
CA GLY A 146 0.05 -17.40 -5.48
C GLY A 146 1.45 -17.45 -4.88
N GLU A 147 2.09 -18.62 -4.92
CA GLU A 147 3.43 -18.84 -4.33
C GLU A 147 4.59 -18.46 -5.26
N ARG A 148 4.34 -17.63 -6.30
CA ARG A 148 5.41 -17.24 -7.23
C ARG A 148 6.47 -16.40 -6.52
N SER A 149 7.74 -16.71 -6.78
CA SER A 149 8.87 -15.90 -6.30
C SER A 149 8.91 -14.53 -6.98
N ASP A 150 8.55 -14.50 -8.27
CA ASP A 150 8.67 -13.31 -9.09
C ASP A 150 7.37 -12.51 -9.05
N PRO A 151 7.43 -11.19 -8.84
CA PRO A 151 6.24 -10.35 -8.80
C PRO A 151 5.57 -10.31 -10.17
N PHE A 152 4.24 -10.34 -10.18
CA PHE A 152 3.44 -10.13 -11.39
C PHE A 152 3.58 -8.70 -11.92
N SER A 153 3.63 -7.74 -11.00
CA SER A 153 3.91 -6.33 -11.25
C SER A 153 4.52 -5.70 -10.00
N GLY A 154 5.17 -4.55 -10.14
CA GLY A 154 5.70 -3.85 -8.99
C GLY A 154 6.31 -2.50 -9.33
N THR A 155 6.55 -1.71 -8.29
CA THR A 155 7.28 -0.46 -8.33
C THR A 155 8.49 -0.59 -7.40
N LEU A 156 9.67 -0.31 -7.94
CA LEU A 156 10.91 -0.18 -7.20
C LEU A 156 11.16 1.30 -6.92
N ILE A 157 11.29 1.66 -5.66
CA ILE A 157 11.49 3.04 -5.22
C ILE A 157 12.99 3.30 -5.17
N LEU A 158 13.51 4.09 -6.11
CA LEU A 158 14.93 4.39 -6.20
C LEU A 158 15.35 5.46 -5.17
N GLU A 159 14.56 6.51 -5.05
CA GLU A 159 14.82 7.66 -4.20
C GLU A 159 13.52 8.27 -3.69
N VAL A 160 13.54 8.78 -2.45
CA VAL A 160 12.44 9.53 -1.82
C VAL A 160 13.02 10.75 -1.14
N GLY A 161 12.48 11.92 -1.44
CA GLY A 161 12.93 13.17 -0.84
C GLY A 161 12.05 14.35 -1.21
N TRP A 162 12.20 15.43 -0.44
CA TRP A 162 11.66 16.73 -0.82
C TRP A 162 12.63 17.41 -1.75
N THR A 163 12.11 17.97 -2.84
CA THR A 163 12.92 18.76 -3.78
C THR A 163 12.12 19.96 -4.27
N ASP A 164 12.80 21.08 -4.43
CA ASP A 164 12.28 22.26 -5.15
C ASP A 164 12.60 22.19 -6.66
N GLU A 165 13.35 21.17 -7.08
CA GLU A 165 13.70 20.95 -8.48
C GLU A 165 12.48 20.46 -9.28
N LYS A 166 12.42 20.86 -10.55
CA LYS A 166 11.38 20.36 -11.46
C LYS A 166 11.62 18.87 -11.76
N PRO A 167 10.55 18.09 -11.99
CA PRO A 167 10.68 16.68 -12.38
C PRO A 167 11.63 16.52 -13.57
N HIS A 168 12.63 15.69 -13.41
CA HIS A 168 13.56 15.31 -14.47
C HIS A 168 13.73 13.79 -14.48
N LYS A 169 14.13 13.24 -15.61
CA LYS A 169 14.32 11.80 -15.74
C LYS A 169 15.46 11.37 -14.79
N PRO A 170 15.25 10.39 -13.89
CA PRO A 170 16.32 9.88 -13.05
C PRO A 170 17.47 9.32 -13.89
N ALA A 171 18.70 9.51 -13.44
CA ALA A 171 19.83 8.77 -13.97
C ALA A 171 19.70 7.31 -13.52
N LEU A 172 19.78 6.37 -14.46
CA LEU A 172 19.85 4.95 -14.08
C LEU A 172 21.21 4.70 -13.41
N PRO A 173 21.25 3.90 -12.32
CA PRO A 173 22.49 3.51 -11.66
C PRO A 173 23.41 2.69 -12.56
#